data_AF-A0A1F7TLQ3-F1
#
_entry.id   AF-A0A1F7TLQ3-F1
#
_cell.length_a   1.000
_cell.length_b   1.000
_cell.length_c   1.000
_cell.angle_alpha   90.00
_cell.angle_beta   90.00
_cell.angle_gamma   90.00
#
_symmetry.space_group_name_H-M   'P 1'
#
loop_
_entity.id
_entity.type
_entity.pdbx_description
1 polymer ?
#
loop_
_entity_poly.entity_id
_entity_poly.type
_entity_poly.pdbx_seq_one_letter_code
_entity_poly.pdbx_strand_id
1 'polypeptide(L)'
;MRVFMNTTERTRFRTLMNGMRHMQAARFCLGLLKRKVDAETVSRLALAYDQAATFARRRGKAYRRHANKAKAAIGRALALKEDPEFLHIRGIIRLHDEKPAQALSDFQRAYRRTHDPKYLVSIGNAQRQRGDRTAALRSYQRAKRHRTLDGGLLDFNIAQILFEMGRPVQAKKIAKAGLSRTPKNAFQKELRRQFKRLLDKVDE
;
A
#
# COMPACT_ATOMS: atom_id res chain seq x y z
N MET A 1 11.19 26.68 8.04
CA MET A 1 12.61 26.35 8.25
C MET A 1 12.85 24.92 7.75
N ARG A 2 13.47 24.74 6.59
CA ARG A 2 13.73 23.42 5.97
C ARG A 2 14.77 22.66 6.81
N VAL A 3 14.49 21.41 7.21
CA VAL A 3 15.51 20.53 7.78
C VAL A 3 16.34 19.99 6.63
N PHE A 4 17.59 20.47 6.52
CA PHE A 4 18.54 19.91 5.58
C PHE A 4 19.15 18.64 6.17
N MET A 5 18.74 17.48 5.66
CA MET A 5 19.56 16.28 5.80
C MET A 5 20.86 16.50 5.04
N ASN A 6 21.99 16.28 5.71
CA ASN A 6 23.27 16.31 5.02
C ASN A 6 23.38 15.09 4.08
N THR A 7 24.32 15.16 3.15
CA THR A 7 24.54 14.16 2.11
C THR A 7 24.74 12.76 2.70
N THR A 8 25.40 12.66 3.85
CA THR A 8 25.68 11.41 4.56
C THR A 8 24.43 10.78 5.17
N GLU A 9 23.54 11.59 5.76
CA GLU A 9 22.27 11.16 6.34
C GLU A 9 21.29 10.67 5.27
N ARG A 10 21.21 11.35 4.12
CA ARG A 10 20.39 10.90 2.99
C ARG A 10 20.86 9.57 2.44
N THR A 11 22.18 9.40 2.28
CA THR A 11 22.77 8.16 1.81
C THR A 11 22.51 7.02 2.79
N ARG A 12 22.73 7.23 4.08
CA ARG A 12 22.41 6.21 5.12
C ARG A 12 20.94 5.84 5.14
N PHE A 13 20.04 6.83 5.10
CA PHE A 13 18.59 6.56 5.06
C PHE A 13 18.21 5.75 3.81
N ARG A 14 18.73 6.12 2.64
CA ARG A 14 18.49 5.41 1.38
C ARG A 14 19.00 3.97 1.43
N THR A 15 20.18 3.73 2.01
CA THR A 15 20.72 2.38 2.22
C THR A 15 19.88 1.55 3.20
N LEU A 16 19.36 2.15 4.27
CA LEU A 16 18.48 1.47 5.22
C LEU A 16 17.12 1.09 4.61
N MET A 17 16.58 1.97 3.76
CA MET A 17 15.35 1.71 3.01
C MET A 17 15.54 0.68 1.89
N ASN A 18 16.69 0.67 1.23
CA ASN A 18 17.03 -0.29 0.17
C ASN A 18 17.42 -1.67 0.71
N GLY A 19 17.96 -1.76 1.93
CA GLY A 19 18.48 -2.99 2.52
C GLY A 19 17.49 -3.79 3.38
N MET A 20 16.18 -3.54 3.27
CA MET A 20 15.14 -4.13 4.15
C MET A 20 15.36 -3.88 5.65
N ARG A 21 16.11 -2.83 6.03
CA ARG A 21 16.41 -2.49 7.44
C ARG A 21 15.43 -1.43 7.97
N HIS A 22 14.13 -1.64 7.74
CA HIS A 22 13.07 -0.70 8.09
C HIS A 22 13.03 -0.34 9.59
N MET A 23 13.42 -1.26 10.49
CA MET A 23 13.56 -0.96 11.93
C MET A 23 14.71 -0.01 12.23
N GLN A 24 15.82 -0.12 11.51
CA GLN A 24 16.97 0.78 11.66
C GLN A 24 16.64 2.15 11.05
N ALA A 25 15.89 2.19 9.94
CA ALA A 25 15.34 3.43 9.40
C ALA A 25 14.39 4.12 10.40
N ALA A 26 13.49 3.35 11.04
CA ALA A 26 12.60 3.89 12.08
C ALA A 26 13.37 4.41 13.30
N ARG A 27 14.40 3.69 13.78
CA ARG A 27 15.29 4.18 14.86
C ARG A 27 16.10 5.41 14.47
N PHE A 28 16.58 5.45 13.23
CA PHE A 28 17.31 6.59 12.68
C PHE A 28 16.41 7.83 12.62
N CYS A 29 15.17 7.69 12.11
CA CYS A 29 14.16 8.76 12.15
C CYS A 29 13.81 9.16 13.60
N LEU A 30 13.72 8.19 14.53
CA LEU A 30 13.53 8.47 15.97
C LEU A 30 14.70 9.22 16.61
N GLY A 31 15.92 8.99 16.17
CA GLY A 31 17.10 9.78 16.56
C GLY A 31 17.00 11.22 16.08
N LEU A 32 16.49 11.45 14.86
CA LEU A 32 16.23 12.78 14.31
C LEU A 32 15.06 13.50 15.03
N LEU A 33 14.08 12.76 15.55
CA LEU A 33 12.95 13.31 16.32
C LEU A 33 13.37 14.04 17.61
N LYS A 34 14.56 13.78 18.16
CA LYS A 34 15.08 14.56 19.30
C LYS A 34 15.46 16.00 18.92
N ARG A 35 15.44 16.37 17.63
CA ARG A 35 15.99 17.66 17.17
C ARG A 35 15.03 18.59 16.42
N LYS A 36 13.86 18.17 15.94
CA LYS A 36 12.66 18.98 15.57
C LYS A 36 11.65 18.10 14.83
N VAL A 37 10.37 18.16 15.20
CA VAL A 37 9.30 17.31 14.67
C VAL A 37 8.59 18.04 13.52
N ASP A 38 8.88 17.68 12.27
CA ASP A 38 8.13 18.16 11.10
C ASP A 38 7.26 17.06 10.46
N ALA A 39 6.26 17.48 9.69
CA ALA A 39 5.28 16.59 9.08
C ALA A 39 5.92 15.51 8.17
N GLU A 40 7.04 15.85 7.53
CA GLU A 40 7.80 14.96 6.65
C GLU A 40 8.49 13.83 7.45
N THR A 41 9.07 14.15 8.60
CA THR A 41 9.68 13.18 9.52
C THR A 41 8.63 12.23 10.09
N VAL A 42 7.46 12.76 10.45
CA VAL A 42 6.36 11.94 11.00
C VAL A 42 5.73 11.03 9.92
N SER A 43 5.68 11.48 8.67
CA SER A 43 5.22 10.66 7.53
C SER A 43 6.17 9.52 7.20
N ARG A 44 7.48 9.79 7.16
CA ARG A 44 8.50 8.75 6.98
C ARG A 44 8.42 7.70 8.08
N LEU A 45 8.13 8.13 9.31
CA LEU A 45 7.92 7.24 10.45
C LEU A 45 6.65 6.39 10.27
N ALA A 46 5.56 6.98 9.78
CA ALA A 46 4.32 6.26 9.51
C ALA A 46 4.48 5.23 8.39
N LEU A 47 5.14 5.58 7.28
CA LEU A 47 5.46 4.66 6.19
C LEU A 47 6.39 3.54 6.67
N ALA A 48 7.42 3.86 7.45
CA ALA A 48 8.32 2.86 8.02
C ALA A 48 7.59 1.91 8.98
N TYR A 49 6.65 2.41 9.79
CA TYR A 49 5.84 1.58 10.67
C TYR A 49 4.78 0.76 9.93
N ASP A 50 4.20 1.27 8.85
CA ASP A 50 3.26 0.54 8.00
C ASP A 50 3.95 -0.59 7.24
N GLN A 51 5.12 -0.33 6.67
CA GLN A 51 5.98 -1.35 6.06
C GLN A 51 6.43 -2.38 7.10
N ALA A 52 6.83 -1.93 8.30
CA ALA A 52 7.20 -2.82 9.39
C ALA A 52 6.00 -3.65 9.90
N ALA A 53 4.80 -3.10 9.92
CA ALA A 53 3.57 -3.81 10.28
C ALA A 53 3.23 -4.86 9.21
N THR A 54 3.26 -4.49 7.93
CA THR A 54 3.06 -5.42 6.82
C THR A 54 4.04 -6.59 6.86
N PHE A 55 5.31 -6.32 7.18
CA PHE A 55 6.35 -7.34 7.37
C PHE A 55 6.16 -8.17 8.65
N ALA A 56 5.74 -7.55 9.76
CA ALA A 56 5.51 -8.22 11.05
C ALA A 56 4.20 -9.03 11.12
N ARG A 57 3.38 -9.02 10.06
CA ARG A 57 2.10 -9.76 9.99
C ARG A 57 2.22 -11.25 10.31
N ARG A 58 3.39 -11.86 10.05
CA ARG A 58 3.68 -13.26 10.39
C ARG A 58 4.10 -13.50 11.85
N ARG A 59 4.26 -12.46 12.67
CA ARG A 59 4.94 -12.52 13.99
C ARG A 59 4.12 -12.00 15.18
N GLY A 60 2.79 -11.90 15.07
CA GLY A 60 1.91 -11.70 16.24
C GLY A 60 2.14 -10.38 17.01
N LYS A 61 2.49 -10.45 18.31
CA LYS A 61 2.51 -9.31 19.26
C LYS A 61 3.34 -8.10 18.80
N ALA A 62 4.40 -8.30 18.02
CA ALA A 62 5.20 -7.22 17.44
C ALA A 62 4.41 -6.35 16.44
N TYR A 63 3.51 -6.97 15.66
CA TYR A 63 2.63 -6.27 14.72
C TYR A 63 1.77 -5.21 15.43
N ARG A 64 1.07 -5.60 16.50
CA ARG A 64 0.18 -4.70 17.26
C ARG A 64 0.92 -3.48 17.80
N ARG A 65 2.13 -3.67 18.35
CA ARG A 65 2.95 -2.57 18.85
C ARG A 65 3.37 -1.61 17.73
N HIS A 66 3.78 -2.12 16.57
CA HIS A 66 4.18 -1.29 15.44
C HIS A 66 3.00 -0.58 14.78
N ALA A 67 1.86 -1.25 14.62
CA ALA A 67 0.63 -0.68 14.12
C ALA A 67 0.13 0.49 14.99
N ASN A 68 0.17 0.35 16.32
CA ASN A 68 -0.22 1.42 17.23
C ASN A 68 0.71 2.64 17.14
N LYS A 69 2.02 2.42 16.97
CA LYS A 69 2.96 3.51 16.73
C LYS A 69 2.73 4.19 15.38
N ALA A 70 2.40 3.42 14.33
CA ALA A 70 2.02 3.96 13.02
C ALA A 70 0.80 4.88 13.14
N LYS A 71 -0.25 4.42 13.84
CA LYS A 71 -1.49 5.19 14.09
C LYS A 71 -1.22 6.49 14.83
N ALA A 72 -0.44 6.44 15.90
CA ALA A 72 -0.10 7.65 16.66
C ALA A 72 0.72 8.64 15.83
N ALA A 73 1.70 8.16 15.06
CA ALA A 73 2.50 8.98 14.16
C ALA A 73 1.63 9.63 13.09
N ILE A 74 0.83 8.85 12.35
CA ILE A 74 0.02 9.39 11.25
C ILE A 74 -1.06 10.38 11.76
N GLY A 75 -1.60 10.15 12.95
CA GLY A 75 -2.52 11.09 13.61
C GLY A 75 -1.87 12.46 13.86
N ARG A 76 -0.64 12.47 14.39
CA ARG A 76 0.13 13.71 14.59
C ARG A 76 0.49 14.39 13.27
N ALA A 77 0.92 13.63 12.26
CA ALA A 77 1.22 14.19 10.94
C ALA A 77 0.02 14.90 10.33
N LEU A 78 -1.16 14.27 10.38
CA LEU A 78 -2.40 14.83 9.84
C LEU A 78 -2.90 16.04 10.63
N ALA A 79 -2.62 16.12 11.94
CA ALA A 79 -2.93 17.30 12.75
C ALA A 79 -2.03 18.51 12.39
N LEU A 80 -0.79 18.25 11.96
CA LEU A 80 0.13 19.30 11.52
C LEU A 80 -0.16 19.76 10.09
N LYS A 81 -0.43 18.82 9.18
CA LYS A 81 -0.74 19.10 7.78
C LYS A 81 -1.56 17.97 7.19
N GLU A 82 -2.68 18.33 6.57
CA GLU A 82 -3.40 17.39 5.73
C GLU A 82 -2.67 17.22 4.38
N ASP A 83 -2.03 16.06 4.21
CA ASP A 83 -1.29 15.68 3.01
C ASP A 83 -1.91 14.42 2.38
N PRO A 84 -2.08 14.36 1.04
CA PRO A 84 -2.61 13.19 0.34
C PRO A 84 -1.89 11.87 0.69
N GLU A 85 -0.56 11.90 0.86
CA GLU A 85 0.19 10.70 1.26
C GLU A 85 -0.17 10.26 2.68
N PHE A 86 -0.45 11.20 3.58
CA PHE A 86 -0.76 10.87 4.96
C PHE A 86 -2.16 10.28 5.08
N LEU A 87 -3.09 10.80 4.29
CA LEU A 87 -4.42 10.23 4.11
C LEU A 87 -4.30 8.80 3.56
N HIS A 88 -3.45 8.58 2.56
CA HIS A 88 -3.21 7.25 2.01
C HIS A 88 -2.65 6.26 3.06
N ILE A 89 -1.64 6.65 3.82
CA ILE A 89 -1.08 5.79 4.88
C ILE A 89 -2.14 5.49 5.95
N ARG A 90 -2.91 6.49 6.39
CA ARG A 90 -4.00 6.26 7.36
C ARG A 90 -5.07 5.32 6.79
N GLY A 91 -5.39 5.44 5.51
CA GLY A 91 -6.32 4.55 4.83
C GLY A 91 -5.84 3.11 4.80
N ILE A 92 -4.55 2.86 4.52
CA ILE A 92 -3.96 1.50 4.57
C ILE A 92 -4.09 0.90 5.98
N ILE A 93 -3.73 1.68 7.00
CA ILE A 93 -3.87 1.28 8.40
C ILE A 93 -5.34 0.95 8.75
N ARG A 94 -6.30 1.74 8.24
CA ARG A 94 -7.73 1.49 8.43
C ARG A 94 -8.23 0.23 7.72
N LEU A 95 -7.71 -0.12 6.55
CA LEU A 95 -8.02 -1.41 5.91
C LEU A 95 -7.56 -2.59 6.77
N HIS A 96 -6.36 -2.48 7.35
CA HIS A 96 -5.83 -3.47 8.27
C HIS A 96 -6.63 -3.60 9.57
N ASP A 97 -7.19 -2.49 10.05
CA ASP A 97 -8.09 -2.45 11.20
C ASP A 97 -9.53 -2.89 10.87
N GLU A 98 -9.79 -3.43 9.68
CA GLU A 98 -11.13 -3.82 9.22
C GLU A 98 -12.13 -2.64 9.23
N LYS A 99 -11.64 -1.42 8.96
CA LYS A 99 -12.43 -0.19 8.84
C LYS A 99 -12.46 0.32 7.39
N PRO A 100 -12.96 -0.48 6.43
CA PRO A 100 -12.82 -0.16 5.01
C PRO A 100 -13.64 1.06 4.56
N ALA A 101 -14.73 1.42 5.25
CA ALA A 101 -15.46 2.66 4.99
C ALA A 101 -14.64 3.93 5.32
N GLN A 102 -13.92 3.91 6.45
CA GLN A 102 -13.05 5.02 6.83
C GLN A 102 -11.80 5.10 5.92
N ALA A 103 -11.27 3.95 5.52
CA ALA A 103 -10.18 3.87 4.55
C ALA A 103 -10.58 4.46 3.20
N LEU A 104 -11.77 4.09 2.70
CA LEU A 104 -12.31 4.61 1.44
C LEU A 104 -12.41 6.15 1.46
N SER A 105 -12.91 6.72 2.56
CA SER A 105 -13.00 8.18 2.73
C SER A 105 -11.63 8.85 2.62
N ASP A 106 -10.60 8.28 3.27
CA ASP A 106 -9.24 8.81 3.19
C ASP A 106 -8.66 8.74 1.78
N PHE A 107 -8.79 7.61 1.10
CA PHE A 107 -8.27 7.45 -0.26
C PHE A 107 -8.99 8.37 -1.25
N GLN A 108 -10.30 8.56 -1.11
CA GLN A 108 -11.06 9.49 -1.93
C GLN A 108 -10.63 10.94 -1.71
N ARG A 109 -10.35 11.33 -0.45
CA ARG A 109 -9.79 12.66 -0.15
C ARG A 109 -8.41 12.85 -0.78
N ALA A 110 -7.54 11.84 -0.68
CA ALA A 110 -6.22 11.88 -1.31
C ALA A 110 -6.34 12.01 -2.84
N TYR A 111 -7.19 11.21 -3.47
CA TYR A 111 -7.44 11.24 -4.90
C TYR A 111 -8.02 12.57 -5.38
N ARG A 112 -8.98 13.18 -4.67
CA ARG A 112 -9.53 14.49 -5.04
C ARG A 112 -8.49 15.60 -5.08
N ARG A 113 -7.43 15.50 -4.26
CA ARG A 113 -6.39 16.53 -4.19
C ARG A 113 -5.33 16.39 -5.29
N THR A 114 -4.99 15.17 -5.71
CA THR A 114 -3.87 14.95 -6.63
C THR A 114 -4.27 14.35 -7.98
N HIS A 115 -5.45 13.73 -8.05
CA HIS A 115 -5.89 12.87 -9.15
C HIS A 115 -4.90 11.74 -9.49
N ASP A 116 -4.02 11.38 -8.54
CA ASP A 116 -2.99 10.36 -8.72
C ASP A 116 -3.64 8.97 -8.83
N PRO A 117 -3.44 8.25 -9.95
CA PRO A 117 -4.02 6.93 -10.20
C PRO A 117 -3.68 5.88 -9.15
N LYS A 118 -2.58 6.03 -8.39
CA LYS A 118 -2.24 5.06 -7.34
C LYS A 118 -3.35 4.95 -6.28
N TYR A 119 -4.05 6.05 -5.99
CA TYR A 119 -5.13 6.06 -5.01
C TYR A 119 -6.36 5.32 -5.51
N LEU A 120 -6.56 5.17 -6.83
CA LEU A 120 -7.64 4.37 -7.39
C LEU A 120 -7.47 2.88 -7.05
N VAL A 121 -6.24 2.39 -6.92
CA VAL A 121 -5.96 1.01 -6.48
C VAL A 121 -6.41 0.83 -5.04
N SER A 122 -6.04 1.76 -4.16
CA SER A 122 -6.40 1.73 -2.74
C SER A 122 -7.92 1.90 -2.53
N ILE A 123 -8.57 2.76 -3.33
CA ILE A 123 -10.04 2.88 -3.39
C ILE A 123 -10.66 1.54 -3.78
N GLY A 124 -10.16 0.87 -4.83
CA GLY A 124 -10.64 -0.43 -5.26
C GLY A 124 -10.51 -1.50 -4.16
N ASN A 125 -9.38 -1.52 -3.46
CA ASN A 125 -9.16 -2.43 -2.33
C ASN A 125 -10.16 -2.19 -1.19
N ALA A 126 -10.42 -0.92 -0.84
CA ALA A 126 -11.40 -0.57 0.17
C ALA A 126 -12.84 -0.96 -0.23
N GLN A 127 -13.22 -0.74 -1.49
CA GLN A 127 -14.52 -1.14 -2.02
C GLN A 127 -14.70 -2.66 -2.00
N ARG A 128 -13.68 -3.40 -2.43
CA ARG A 128 -13.67 -4.87 -2.38
C ARG A 128 -13.84 -5.38 -0.94
N GLN A 129 -13.13 -4.83 0.03
CA GLN A 129 -13.24 -5.24 1.44
C GLN A 129 -14.60 -4.88 2.06
N ARG A 130 -15.31 -3.87 1.53
CA ARG A 130 -16.72 -3.59 1.88
C ARG A 130 -17.73 -4.51 1.20
N GLY A 131 -17.30 -5.38 0.27
CA GLY A 131 -18.18 -6.21 -0.55
C GLY A 131 -18.72 -5.51 -1.81
N ASP A 132 -18.36 -4.26 -2.08
CA ASP A 132 -18.75 -3.54 -3.30
C ASP A 132 -17.83 -3.92 -4.47
N ARG A 133 -18.02 -5.14 -4.96
CA ARG A 133 -17.18 -5.75 -6.01
C ARG A 133 -17.27 -4.98 -7.33
N THR A 134 -18.46 -4.48 -7.67
CA THR A 134 -18.70 -3.72 -8.90
C THR A 134 -17.95 -2.38 -8.88
N ALA A 135 -18.00 -1.64 -7.76
CA ALA A 135 -17.23 -0.39 -7.66
C ALA A 135 -15.72 -0.67 -7.64
N ALA A 136 -15.27 -1.72 -6.94
CA ALA A 136 -13.87 -2.12 -6.93
C ALA A 136 -13.32 -2.37 -8.34
N LEU A 137 -14.05 -3.17 -9.14
CA LEU A 137 -13.71 -3.45 -10.53
C LEU A 137 -13.58 -2.17 -11.35
N ARG A 138 -14.53 -1.24 -11.24
CA ARG A 138 -14.47 0.07 -11.93
C ARG A 138 -13.23 0.87 -11.51
N SER A 139 -12.90 0.90 -10.23
CA SER A 139 -11.73 1.62 -9.72
C SER A 139 -10.42 1.04 -10.25
N TYR A 140 -10.27 -0.29 -10.27
CA TYR A 140 -9.09 -0.93 -10.86
C TYR A 140 -8.99 -0.70 -12.37
N GLN A 141 -10.11 -0.75 -13.10
CA GLN A 141 -10.13 -0.44 -14.52
C GLN A 141 -9.74 1.01 -14.81
N ARG A 142 -10.19 1.96 -13.98
CA ARG A 142 -9.74 3.36 -14.06
C ARG A 142 -8.24 3.45 -13.82
N ALA A 143 -7.72 2.80 -12.78
CA ALA A 143 -6.29 2.79 -12.48
C ALA A 143 -5.46 2.23 -13.65
N LYS A 144 -5.90 1.12 -14.25
CA LYS A 144 -5.23 0.44 -15.37
C LYS A 144 -5.11 1.29 -16.65
N ARG A 145 -6.00 2.28 -16.84
CA ARG A 145 -5.86 3.24 -17.96
C ARG A 145 -4.61 4.11 -17.83
N HIS A 146 -4.07 4.25 -16.62
CA HIS A 146 -2.82 4.94 -16.37
C HIS A 146 -1.67 3.92 -16.41
N ARG A 147 -0.96 3.88 -17.54
CA ARG A 147 0.12 2.92 -17.86
C ARG A 147 1.34 2.99 -16.91
N THR A 148 1.37 3.93 -15.97
CA THR A 148 2.47 4.14 -15.01
C THR A 148 2.43 3.21 -13.80
N LEU A 149 1.36 2.43 -13.62
CA LEU A 149 1.22 1.48 -12.51
C LEU A 149 1.67 0.07 -12.93
N ASP A 150 2.15 -0.72 -11.97
CA ASP A 150 2.51 -2.14 -12.19
C ASP A 150 1.27 -2.90 -12.70
N GLY A 151 1.26 -3.13 -14.02
CA GLY A 151 0.14 -3.76 -14.71
C GLY A 151 -0.13 -5.18 -14.21
N GLY A 152 0.91 -5.89 -13.74
CA GLY A 152 0.76 -7.25 -13.21
C GLY A 152 -0.06 -7.26 -11.92
N LEU A 153 0.20 -6.34 -10.99
CA LEU A 153 -0.56 -6.26 -9.74
C LEU A 153 -2.03 -5.87 -9.99
N LEU A 154 -2.26 -4.92 -10.91
CA LEU A 154 -3.62 -4.52 -11.29
C LEU A 154 -4.39 -5.66 -11.95
N ASP A 155 -3.75 -6.43 -12.83
CA ASP A 155 -4.38 -7.58 -13.46
C ASP A 155 -4.73 -8.67 -12.45
N PHE A 156 -3.89 -8.88 -11.42
CA PHE A 156 -4.20 -9.80 -10.35
C PHE A 156 -5.46 -9.36 -9.58
N ASN A 157 -5.54 -8.09 -9.18
CA ASN A 157 -6.71 -7.56 -8.47
C ASN A 157 -7.99 -7.63 -9.32
N ILE A 158 -7.89 -7.35 -10.62
CA ILE A 158 -9.02 -7.46 -11.56
C ILE A 158 -9.44 -8.93 -11.74
N ALA A 159 -8.50 -9.85 -11.92
CA ALA A 159 -8.83 -11.27 -12.05
C ALA A 159 -9.49 -11.81 -10.78
N GLN A 160 -8.97 -11.43 -9.61
CA GLN A 160 -9.52 -11.83 -8.32
C GLN A 160 -10.95 -11.31 -8.12
N ILE A 161 -11.22 -10.03 -8.41
CA ILE A 161 -12.57 -9.49 -8.25
C ILE A 161 -13.56 -10.10 -9.25
N LEU A 162 -13.12 -10.41 -10.49
CA LEU A 162 -13.95 -11.10 -11.47
C LEU A 162 -14.32 -12.51 -11.00
N PHE A 163 -13.37 -13.23 -10.40
CA PHE A 163 -13.65 -14.54 -9.80
C PHE A 163 -14.65 -14.43 -8.65
N GLU A 164 -14.46 -13.48 -7.74
CA GLU A 164 -15.38 -13.22 -6.63
C GLU A 164 -16.78 -12.77 -7.05
N MET A 165 -16.93 -12.27 -8.28
CA MET A 165 -18.21 -11.91 -8.90
C MET A 165 -18.85 -13.08 -9.66
N GLY A 166 -18.28 -14.29 -9.62
CA GLY A 166 -18.79 -15.44 -10.37
C GLY A 166 -18.53 -15.35 -11.88
N ARG A 167 -17.46 -14.65 -12.29
CA ARG A 167 -17.08 -14.49 -13.71
C ARG A 167 -15.75 -15.21 -14.02
N PRO A 168 -15.67 -16.55 -13.83
CA PRO A 168 -14.43 -17.32 -13.90
C PRO A 168 -13.76 -17.25 -15.27
N VAL A 169 -14.53 -17.32 -16.36
CA VAL A 169 -13.99 -17.22 -17.74
C VAL A 169 -13.22 -15.91 -17.94
N GLN A 170 -13.76 -14.80 -17.45
CA GLN A 170 -13.10 -13.50 -17.55
C GLN A 170 -11.89 -13.40 -16.61
N ALA A 171 -12.03 -13.92 -15.39
CA ALA A 171 -10.93 -14.01 -14.44
C ALA A 171 -9.74 -14.78 -15.02
N LYS A 172 -9.98 -15.95 -15.63
CA LYS A 172 -8.96 -16.78 -16.29
C LYS A 172 -8.22 -16.00 -17.37
N LYS A 173 -8.96 -15.31 -18.24
CA LYS A 173 -8.38 -14.51 -19.33
C LYS A 173 -7.44 -13.45 -18.80
N ILE A 174 -7.88 -12.67 -17.80
CA ILE A 174 -7.06 -11.61 -17.20
C ILE A 174 -5.88 -12.19 -16.44
N ALA A 175 -6.06 -13.27 -15.68
CA ALA A 175 -5.01 -13.92 -14.91
C ALA A 175 -3.89 -14.46 -15.81
N LYS A 176 -4.23 -15.13 -16.93
CA LYS A 176 -3.25 -15.59 -17.92
C LYS A 176 -2.47 -14.41 -18.52
N ALA A 177 -3.17 -13.35 -18.91
CA ALA A 177 -2.55 -12.16 -19.48
C ALA A 177 -1.67 -11.38 -18.48
N GLY A 178 -2.02 -11.39 -17.18
CA GLY A 178 -1.21 -10.79 -16.13
C GLY A 178 0.04 -11.62 -15.82
N LEU A 179 -0.09 -12.95 -15.76
CA LEU A 179 1.01 -13.87 -15.51
C LEU A 179 2.07 -13.85 -16.63
N SER A 180 1.66 -13.69 -17.89
CA SER A 180 2.60 -13.58 -19.02
C SER A 180 3.41 -12.27 -18.97
N ARG A 181 2.79 -11.17 -18.53
CA ARG A 181 3.43 -9.86 -18.40
C ARG A 181 4.27 -9.69 -17.13
N THR A 182 4.03 -10.51 -16.11
CA THR A 182 4.77 -10.43 -14.84
C THR A 182 6.18 -11.01 -15.00
N PRO A 183 7.27 -10.24 -14.83
CA PRO A 183 8.64 -10.73 -15.03
C PRO A 183 8.99 -11.95 -14.15
N LYS A 184 9.81 -12.86 -14.68
CA LYS A 184 10.34 -14.01 -13.93
C LYS A 184 11.55 -13.61 -13.08
N ASN A 185 11.35 -12.79 -12.06
CA ASN A 185 12.41 -12.41 -11.12
C ASN A 185 12.03 -12.66 -9.66
N ALA A 186 13.00 -12.55 -8.74
CA ALA A 186 12.81 -12.83 -7.33
C ALA A 186 11.74 -11.94 -6.67
N PHE A 187 11.65 -10.67 -7.10
CA PHE A 187 10.69 -9.70 -6.58
C PHE A 187 9.24 -10.07 -6.93
N GLN A 188 9.00 -10.52 -8.16
CA GLN A 188 7.67 -10.86 -8.66
C GLN A 188 7.28 -12.34 -8.46
N LYS A 189 8.14 -13.13 -7.81
CA LYS A 189 7.92 -14.58 -7.59
C LYS A 189 6.60 -14.86 -6.87
N GLU A 190 6.25 -14.06 -5.87
CA GLU A 190 4.99 -14.25 -5.13
C GLU A 190 3.77 -13.87 -5.95
N LEU A 191 3.80 -12.75 -6.67
CA LEU A 191 2.69 -12.36 -7.56
C LEU A 191 2.42 -13.45 -8.62
N ARG A 192 3.47 -14.02 -9.20
CA ARG A 192 3.33 -15.15 -10.14
C ARG A 192 2.70 -16.39 -9.48
N ARG A 193 3.03 -16.69 -8.22
CA ARG A 193 2.40 -17.79 -7.47
C ARG A 193 0.92 -17.51 -7.21
N GLN A 194 0.56 -16.27 -6.88
CA GLN A 194 -0.83 -15.87 -6.68
C GLN A 194 -1.66 -16.04 -7.95
N PHE A 195 -1.12 -15.64 -9.12
CA PHE A 195 -1.76 -15.90 -10.41
C PHE A 195 -1.98 -17.39 -10.67
N LYS A 196 -0.98 -18.24 -10.41
CA LYS A 196 -1.11 -19.69 -10.60
C LYS A 196 -2.22 -20.27 -9.71
N ARG A 197 -2.22 -19.97 -8.42
CA ARG A 197 -3.28 -20.42 -7.49
C ARG A 197 -4.67 -19.96 -7.91
N LEU A 198 -4.79 -18.76 -8.46
CA LEU A 198 -6.07 -18.28 -8.97
C LEU A 198 -6.50 -19.04 -10.22
N LEU A 199 -5.56 -19.36 -11.12
CA LEU A 199 -5.86 -20.17 -12.31
C LEU A 199 -6.29 -21.59 -11.92
N ASP A 200 -5.62 -22.21 -10.95
CA ASP A 200 -5.99 -23.54 -10.45
C ASP A 200 -7.44 -23.53 -9.94
N LYS A 201 -7.81 -22.54 -9.11
CA LYS A 201 -9.19 -22.38 -8.59
C LYS A 201 -10.26 -22.07 -9.64
N VAL A 202 -9.88 -21.52 -10.77
CA VAL A 202 -10.80 -21.18 -11.86
C VAL A 202 -11.02 -22.39 -12.77
N ASP A 203 -10.12 -23.37 -12.70
CA ASP A 203 -10.13 -24.59 -13.50
C ASP A 203 -10.71 -25.80 -12.73
N GLU A 204 -10.83 -25.70 -11.40
CA GLU A 204 -11.67 -26.54 -10.51
C GLU A 204 -13.17 -26.29 -10.73
#